data_AF-A0A061NUB9-F1
#
_entry.id   AF-A0A061NUB9-F1
#
_cell.length_a   1.000
_cell.length_b   1.000
_cell.length_c   1.000
_cell.angle_alpha   90.00
_cell.angle_beta   90.00
_cell.angle_gamma   90.00
#
_symmetry.space_group_name_H-M   'P 1'
#
loop_
_entity.id
_entity.type
_entity.pdbx_description
1 polymer ?
#
loop_
_entity_poly.entity_id
_entity_poly.type
_entity_poly.pdbx_seq_one_letter_code
_entity_poly.pdbx_strand_id
1 'polypeptide(L)'
;MIVIFAPLFEEVFLRGALQETLTRRYGKNVAILLGACIFVLIHALLIVLAPAYFLFGFFLGFLYYRYQSIYAPLLFHVFINLVNVLTVFFVTVL
;
A
#
# COMPACT_ATOMS: atom_id res chain seq x y z
N MET A 1 10.31 -4.37 11.77
CA MET A 1 9.22 -5.05 11.02
C MET A 1 8.46 -4.09 10.10
N ILE A 2 8.07 -2.92 10.59
CA ILE A 2 7.24 -1.92 9.87
C ILE A 2 7.84 -1.45 8.53
N VAL A 3 9.17 -1.31 8.42
CA VAL A 3 9.80 -0.76 7.20
C VAL A 3 9.84 -1.76 6.05
N ILE A 4 10.02 -3.06 6.31
CA ILE A 4 10.27 -4.06 5.25
C ILE A 4 9.23 -5.18 5.27
N PHE A 5 9.11 -5.88 6.39
CA PHE A 5 8.29 -7.09 6.47
C PHE A 5 6.79 -6.82 6.36
N ALA A 6 6.28 -5.76 6.97
CA ALA A 6 4.88 -5.39 6.85
C ALA A 6 4.51 -5.00 5.40
N PRO A 7 5.23 -4.06 4.74
CA PRO A 7 5.02 -3.74 3.33
C PRO A 7 5.12 -4.96 2.41
N LEU A 8 6.08 -5.87 2.65
CA LEU A 8 6.21 -7.09 1.87
C LEU A 8 4.95 -7.95 1.94
N PHE A 9 4.44 -8.20 3.14
CA PHE A 9 3.24 -9.01 3.33
C PHE A 9 2.01 -8.31 2.72
N GLU A 10 1.87 -7.01 2.95
CA GLU A 10 0.76 -6.20 2.43
C GLU A 10 0.75 -6.18 0.90
N GLU A 11 1.88 -5.95 0.24
CA GLU A 11 1.91 -5.95 -1.23
C GLU A 11 1.71 -7.34 -1.83
N VAL A 12 2.23 -8.41 -1.20
CA VAL A 12 1.99 -9.79 -1.66
C VAL A 12 0.50 -10.13 -1.59
N PHE A 13 -0.16 -9.78 -0.48
CA PHE A 13 -1.58 -10.03 -0.31
C PHE A 13 -2.45 -9.14 -1.22
N LEU A 14 -2.24 -7.82 -1.17
CA LEU A 14 -3.10 -6.87 -1.86
C LEU A 14 -2.87 -6.83 -3.37
N ARG A 15 -1.63 -6.98 -3.84
CA ARG A 15 -1.31 -6.95 -5.29
C ARG A 15 -1.27 -8.33 -5.90
N GLY A 16 -0.48 -9.22 -5.29
CA GLY A 16 -0.24 -10.57 -5.81
C GLY A 16 -1.48 -11.46 -5.77
N ALA A 17 -2.35 -11.30 -4.78
CA ALA A 17 -3.57 -12.10 -4.66
C ALA A 17 -4.85 -11.32 -4.97
N LEU A 18 -5.15 -10.28 -4.18
CA LEU A 18 -6.44 -9.58 -4.25
C LEU A 18 -6.63 -8.79 -5.56
N GLN A 19 -5.71 -7.86 -5.88
CA GLN A 19 -5.82 -7.02 -7.07
C GLN A 19 -5.75 -7.86 -8.35
N GLU A 20 -4.92 -8.90 -8.39
CA GLU A 20 -4.87 -9.85 -9.50
C GLU A 20 -6.22 -10.54 -9.71
N THR A 21 -6.82 -11.06 -8.63
CA THR A 21 -8.13 -11.73 -8.68
C THR A 21 -9.24 -10.78 -9.13
N LEU A 22 -9.28 -9.56 -8.57
CA LEU A 22 -10.27 -8.55 -8.94
C LEU A 22 -10.08 -8.06 -10.37
N THR A 23 -8.84 -7.96 -10.85
CA THR A 23 -8.55 -7.53 -12.22
C THR A 23 -9.12 -8.53 -13.23
N ARG A 24 -8.96 -9.83 -12.97
CA ARG A 24 -9.51 -10.90 -13.82
C ARG A 24 -11.04 -10.92 -13.86
N ARG A 25 -11.72 -10.53 -12.77
CA ARG A 25 -13.18 -10.58 -12.66
C ARG A 25 -13.90 -9.29 -13.07
N TYR A 26 -13.32 -8.14 -12.73
CA TYR A 26 -14.00 -6.83 -12.81
C TYR A 26 -13.17 -5.75 -13.53
N GLY A 27 -11.96 -6.10 -14.00
CA GLY A 27 -11.06 -5.17 -14.66
C GLY A 27 -10.21 -4.34 -13.70
N LYS A 28 -9.15 -3.75 -14.27
CA LYS A 28 -8.07 -3.07 -13.52
C LYS A 28 -8.57 -1.90 -12.65
N ASN A 29 -9.52 -1.11 -13.13
CA ASN A 29 -9.95 0.11 -12.45
C ASN A 29 -10.67 -0.24 -11.14
N VAL A 30 -11.57 -1.23 -11.20
CA VAL A 30 -12.28 -1.75 -10.02
C VAL A 30 -11.30 -2.39 -9.05
N ALA A 31 -10.33 -3.16 -9.55
CA ALA A 31 -9.32 -3.82 -8.73
C ALA A 31 -8.44 -2.83 -7.95
N ILE A 32 -7.97 -1.75 -8.60
CA ILE A 32 -7.19 -0.70 -7.94
C ILE A 32 -8.03 0.04 -6.90
N LEU A 33 -9.27 0.40 -7.25
CA LEU A 33 -10.16 1.15 -6.35
C LEU A 33 -10.52 0.34 -5.10
N LEU A 34 -10.96 -0.92 -5.28
CA LEU A 34 -11.30 -1.79 -4.16
C LEU A 34 -10.07 -2.17 -3.34
N GLY A 35 -8.93 -2.39 -3.99
CA GLY A 35 -7.65 -2.61 -3.30
C GLY A 35 -7.27 -1.43 -2.39
N ALA A 36 -7.48 -0.19 -2.85
CA ALA A 36 -7.26 1.01 -2.04
C ALA A 36 -8.24 1.11 -0.86
N CYS A 37 -9.52 0.78 -1.06
CA CYS A 37 -10.49 0.71 0.03
C CYS A 37 -10.09 -0.33 1.09
N ILE A 38 -9.68 -1.53 0.67
CA ILE A 38 -9.26 -2.59 1.57
C ILE A 38 -7.97 -2.20 2.32
N PHE A 39 -7.04 -1.50 1.64
CA PHE A 39 -5.85 -0.94 2.29
C PHE A 39 -6.22 -0.01 3.46
N VAL A 40 -7.22 0.86 3.29
CA VAL A 40 -7.72 1.70 4.40
C VAL A 40 -8.31 0.86 5.53
N LEU A 41 -9.10 -0.17 5.21
CA LEU A 41 -9.78 -1.00 6.20
C LEU A 41 -8.81 -1.79 7.09
N ILE A 42 -7.72 -2.33 6.52
CA ILE A 42 -6.70 -3.02 7.32
C ILE A 42 -5.90 -2.07 8.21
N HIS A 43 -5.95 -0.75 7.95
CA HIS A 43 -5.35 0.33 8.75
C HIS A 43 -6.38 1.05 9.64
N ALA A 44 -7.53 0.44 9.95
CA ALA A 44 -8.66 1.11 10.62
C ALA A 44 -8.33 1.76 11.98
N LEU A 45 -7.30 1.30 12.69
CA LEU A 45 -6.85 1.93 13.94
C LEU A 45 -6.35 3.37 13.75
N LEU A 46 -6.05 3.76 12.50
CA LEU A 46 -5.53 5.07 12.11
C LEU A 46 -6.51 5.76 11.15
N ILE A 47 -7.82 5.65 11.42
CA ILE A 47 -8.90 6.15 10.55
C ILE A 47 -8.80 7.65 10.23
N VAL A 48 -8.18 8.45 11.10
CA VAL A 48 -7.91 9.88 10.85
C VAL A 48 -7.04 10.09 9.59
N LEU A 49 -6.21 9.10 9.24
CA LEU A 49 -5.36 9.09 8.06
C LEU A 49 -6.00 8.38 6.85
N ALA A 50 -7.27 7.99 6.93
CA ALA A 50 -7.95 7.24 5.88
C ALA A 50 -7.82 7.87 4.47
N PRO A 51 -7.97 9.21 4.29
CA PRO A 51 -7.77 9.82 2.97
C PRO A 51 -6.34 9.62 2.43
N ALA A 52 -5.33 9.74 3.29
CA ALA A 52 -3.93 9.56 2.92
C ALA A 52 -3.64 8.08 2.57
N TYR A 53 -4.14 7.14 3.38
CA TYR A 53 -4.00 5.71 3.09
C TYR A 53 -4.73 5.27 1.84
N PHE A 54 -5.90 5.84 1.56
CA PHE A 54 -6.62 5.57 0.33
C PHE A 54 -5.79 5.99 -0.89
N LEU A 55 -5.29 7.23 -0.90
CA LEU A 55 -4.47 7.75 -2.01
C LEU A 55 -3.18 6.95 -2.17
N PHE A 56 -2.53 6.59 -1.07
CA PHE A 56 -1.34 5.78 -1.08
C PHE A 56 -1.61 4.36 -1.62
N GLY A 57 -2.63 3.68 -1.09
CA GLY A 57 -3.05 2.36 -1.55
C GLY A 57 -3.49 2.35 -3.01
N PHE A 58 -4.13 3.42 -3.48
CA PHE A 58 -4.48 3.63 -4.88
C PHE A 58 -3.22 3.78 -5.75
N PHE A 59 -2.27 4.60 -5.33
CA PHE A 59 -1.02 4.83 -6.05
C PHE A 59 -0.17 3.55 -6.14
N LEU A 60 -0.07 2.78 -5.06
CA LEU A 60 0.60 1.48 -5.06
C LEU A 60 -0.09 0.49 -6.01
N GLY A 61 -1.43 0.48 -6.03
CA GLY A 61 -2.20 -0.33 -6.98
C GLY A 61 -1.96 0.09 -8.44
N PHE A 62 -1.83 1.40 -8.69
CA PHE A 62 -1.45 1.94 -9.98
C PHE A 62 -0.02 1.54 -10.38
N LEU A 63 0.96 1.60 -9.47
CA LEU A 63 2.33 1.16 -9.75
C LEU A 63 2.39 -0.31 -10.13
N TYR A 64 1.68 -1.17 -9.38
CA TYR A 64 1.57 -2.60 -9.71
C TYR A 64 1.02 -2.78 -11.14
N TYR A 65 -0.06 -2.10 -11.48
CA TYR A 65 -0.64 -2.15 -12.82
C TYR A 65 0.30 -1.58 -13.89
N ARG A 66 0.99 -0.47 -13.64
CA ARG A 66 1.82 0.20 -14.65
C ARG A 66 3.10 -0.57 -14.96
N TYR A 67 3.69 -1.19 -13.95
CA TYR A 67 4.99 -1.89 -14.05
C TYR A 67 4.86 -3.40 -14.13
N GLN A 68 3.66 -3.96 -13.91
CA GLN A 68 3.40 -5.41 -13.93
C GLN A 68 4.37 -6.17 -13.02
N SER A 69 4.67 -5.60 -11.86
CA SER A 69 5.70 -6.07 -10.94
C SER A 69 5.34 -5.70 -9.51
N ILE A 70 5.57 -6.64 -8.59
CA ILE A 70 5.39 -6.39 -7.15
C ILE A 70 6.52 -5.52 -6.57
N TYR A 71 7.69 -5.49 -7.22
CA TYR A 71 8.83 -4.75 -6.70
C TYR A 71 8.63 -3.23 -6.77
N ALA A 72 7.94 -2.72 -7.79
CA ALA A 72 7.68 -1.29 -7.93
C ALA A 72 6.86 -0.70 -6.75
N PRO A 73 5.67 -1.23 -6.41
CA PRO A 73 4.95 -0.77 -5.23
C PRO A 73 5.69 -1.12 -3.94
N LEU A 74 6.34 -2.29 -3.84
CA LEU A 74 7.06 -2.68 -2.63
C LEU A 74 8.20 -1.71 -2.28
N LEU A 75 9.06 -1.37 -3.24
CA LEU A 75 10.17 -0.45 -3.00
C LEU A 75 9.67 0.94 -2.60
N PHE A 76 8.60 1.42 -3.24
CA PHE A 76 7.99 2.69 -2.87
C PHE A 76 7.38 2.65 -1.47
N HIS A 77 6.73 1.54 -1.12
CA HIS A 77 6.12 1.35 0.20
C HIS A 77 7.17 1.31 1.31
N VAL A 78 8.24 0.52 1.11
CA VAL A 78 9.39 0.47 2.01
C VAL A 78 10.02 1.86 2.19
N PHE A 79 10.20 2.60 1.10
CA PHE A 79 10.76 3.95 1.15
C PHE A 79 9.91 4.90 1.99
N ILE A 80 8.59 4.93 1.76
CA ILE A 80 7.68 5.80 2.53
C ILE A 80 7.65 5.41 4.00
N ASN A 81 7.63 4.11 4.34
CA ASN A 81 7.69 3.68 5.73
C ASN A 81 9.02 4.04 6.40
N LEU A 82 10.13 3.95 5.67
CA LEU A 82 11.43 4.40 6.18
C LEU A 82 11.42 5.89 6.49
N VAL A 83 10.94 6.73 5.57
CA VAL A 83 10.84 8.18 5.77
C VAL A 83 9.94 8.52 6.97
N ASN A 84 8.80 7.85 7.11
CA ASN A 84 7.91 8.04 8.26
C ASN A 84 8.57 7.66 9.58
N VAL A 85 9.24 6.50 9.65
CA VAL A 85 9.93 6.05 10.87
C VAL A 85 11.05 7.02 11.25
N LEU A 86 11.85 7.48 10.28
CA LEU A 86 12.90 8.47 10.52
C LEU A 86 12.30 9.78 11.01
N THR A 87 11.22 10.26 10.39
CA THR A 87 10.54 11.50 10.78
C THR A 87 10.05 11.42 12.22
N VAL A 88 9.38 10.33 12.60
CA VAL A 88 8.92 10.12 13.98
C VAL A 88 10.11 10.07 14.94
N PHE A 89 11.19 9.37 14.60
CA PHE A 89 12.38 9.30 15.43
C PHE A 89 12.99 10.70 15.67
N PHE A 90 13.18 11.50 14.61
CA PHE A 90 13.75 12.84 14.74
C PHE A 90 12.84 13.81 15.50
N VAL A 91 11.52 13.70 15.37
CA VAL A 91 10.57 14.57 16.08
C VAL A 91 10.40 14.20 17.56
N THR A 92 10.65 12.95 17.93
CA THR A 92 10.36 12.46 19.30
C THR A 92 11.60 12.32 20.17
N VAL A 93 12.79 12.19 19.59
CA VAL A 93 14.04 11.89 20.32
C VAL A 93 14.99 13.09 20.41
N LEU A 94 14.89 14.06 19.49
CA LEU A 94 15.58 15.35 19.58
C LEU A 94 14.64 16.41 20.14
#